data_AF-A0A7C6DF69-F1
#
_entry.id   AF-A0A7C6DF69-F1
#
_cell.length_a   1.000
_cell.length_b   1.000
_cell.length_c   1.000
_cell.angle_alpha   90.00
_cell.angle_beta   90.00
_cell.angle_gamma   90.00
#
_symmetry.space_group_name_H-M   'P 1'
#
loop_
_entity.id
_entity.type
_entity.pdbx_description
1 polymer ?
#
loop_
_entity_poly.entity_id
_entity_poly.type
_entity_poly.pdbx_seq_one_letter_code
_entity_poly.pdbx_strand_id
1 'polypeptide(L)'
;MDTCDNMSSLLVDYINRRLEQKENIKVAMHLAQCDRCRKEVAMLLSIKNVVQKSVQEVPDDILSSAFDMIVVEEKASYFDYCFDAIKTVKDSFSIVRKTIGFAFDTITV
;
A
#
# COMPACT_ATOMS: atom_id res chain seq x y z
N MET A 1 11.94 23.36 29.46
CA MET A 1 11.57 21.94 29.64
C MET A 1 10.11 21.90 30.02
N ASP A 2 9.26 21.33 29.17
CA ASP A 2 7.85 21.15 29.52
C ASP A 2 7.69 20.03 30.55
N THR A 3 6.78 20.23 31.49
CA THR A 3 6.50 19.29 32.56
C THR A 3 5.75 18.07 32.03
N CYS A 4 5.89 16.93 32.74
CA CYS A 4 5.14 15.71 32.41
C CYS A 4 3.62 15.95 32.44
N ASP A 5 3.14 16.83 33.33
CA ASP A 5 1.72 17.11 33.49
C ASP A 5 1.15 17.85 32.26
N ASN A 6 1.94 18.76 31.67
CA ASN A 6 1.57 19.41 30.40
C ASN A 6 1.63 18.44 29.21
N MET A 7 2.46 17.39 29.28
CA MET A 7 2.55 16.39 28.22
C MET A 7 1.39 15.41 28.26
N SER A 8 0.97 15.00 29.46
CA SER A 8 -0.13 14.06 29.68
C SER A 8 -1.41 14.48 28.95
N SER A 9 -1.77 15.76 28.98
CA SER A 9 -2.95 16.28 28.27
C SER A 9 -2.87 16.17 26.75
N LEU A 10 -1.66 16.09 26.17
CA LEU A 10 -1.43 16.01 24.73
C LEU A 10 -1.28 14.57 24.22
N LEU A 11 -1.05 13.58 25.11
CA LEU A 11 -0.70 12.21 24.69
C LEU A 11 -1.83 11.50 23.93
N VAL A 12 -3.08 11.75 24.30
CA VAL A 12 -4.23 11.14 23.61
C VAL A 12 -4.32 11.63 22.17
N ASP A 13 -4.14 12.94 21.96
CA ASP A 13 -4.14 13.52 20.62
C ASP A 13 -2.89 13.16 19.83
N TYR A 14 -1.75 13.02 20.50
CA TYR A 14 -0.51 12.51 19.91
C TYR A 14 -0.69 11.09 19.35
N ILE A 15 -1.21 10.17 20.16
CA ILE A 15 -1.46 8.77 19.77
C ILE A 15 -2.45 8.66 18.59
N ASN A 16 -3.40 9.59 18.53
CA ASN A 16 -4.41 9.64 17.47
C ASN A 16 -4.00 10.53 16.29
N ARG A 17 -2.77 11.05 16.26
CA ARG A 17 -2.23 11.92 15.21
C ARG A 17 -3.09 13.16 14.93
N ARG A 18 -3.70 13.74 15.98
CA ARG A 18 -4.55 14.94 15.89
C ARG A 18 -3.82 16.24 16.24
N LEU A 19 -2.60 16.15 16.75
CA LEU A 19 -1.79 17.32 17.10
C LEU A 19 -1.24 18.02 15.85
N GLU A 20 -1.11 19.34 15.95
CA GLU A 20 -0.40 20.12 14.94
C GLU A 20 1.10 19.77 14.94
N GLN A 21 1.78 20.03 13.81
CA GLN A 21 3.18 19.64 13.62
C GLN A 21 4.10 20.11 14.76
N LYS A 22 3.92 21.35 15.23
CA LYS A 22 4.72 21.94 16.30
C LYS A 22 4.56 21.19 17.63
N GLU A 23 3.33 20.82 17.97
CA GLU A 23 3.02 20.08 19.19
C GLU A 23 3.49 18.63 19.09
N ASN A 24 3.37 18.03 17.91
CA ASN A 24 3.85 16.68 17.65
C ASN A 24 5.36 16.55 17.86
N ILE A 25 6.15 17.48 17.30
CA ILE A 25 7.61 17.54 17.53
C ILE A 25 7.92 17.68 19.02
N LYS A 26 7.19 18.56 19.70
CA LYS A 26 7.38 18.83 21.13
C LYS A 26 7.15 17.58 21.98
N VAL A 27 6.04 16.86 21.75
CA VAL A 27 5.72 15.61 22.44
C VAL A 27 6.75 14.53 22.10
N ALA A 28 7.13 14.38 20.83
CA ALA A 28 8.12 13.40 20.40
C ALA A 28 9.49 13.60 21.08
N MET A 29 9.96 14.86 21.16
CA MET A 29 11.20 15.19 21.87
C MET A 29 11.12 14.85 23.36
N HIS A 30 9.98 15.13 24.01
CA HIS A 30 9.79 14.78 25.42
C HIS A 30 9.80 13.26 25.64
N LEU A 31 9.08 12.51 24.80
CA LEU A 31 9.01 11.05 24.88
C LEU A 31 10.37 10.38 24.67
N ALA A 32 11.26 10.98 23.86
CA ALA A 32 12.62 10.47 23.70
C ALA A 32 13.41 10.45 25.03
N GLN A 33 13.11 11.36 25.95
CA GLN A 33 13.90 11.55 27.18
C GLN A 33 13.14 11.16 28.45
N CYS A 34 11.81 11.09 28.43
CA CYS A 34 10.98 10.89 29.61
C CYS A 34 10.40 9.48 29.70
N ASP A 35 10.83 8.71 30.71
CA ASP A 35 10.30 7.36 30.95
C ASP A 35 8.85 7.35 31.45
N ARG A 36 8.47 8.31 32.29
CA ARG A 36 7.10 8.42 32.83
C ARG A 36 6.07 8.57 31.71
N CYS A 37 6.29 9.52 30.80
CA CYS A 37 5.35 9.75 29.69
C CYS A 37 5.38 8.61 28.66
N ARG A 38 6.51 7.91 28.47
CA ARG A 38 6.52 6.68 27.65
C ARG A 38 5.64 5.58 28.23
N LYS A 39 5.69 5.36 29.54
CA LYS A 39 4.83 4.38 30.23
C LYS A 39 3.34 4.74 30.09
N GLU A 40 3.01 6.02 30.21
CA GLU A 40 1.65 6.51 30.01
C GLU A 40 1.16 6.28 28.57
N VAL A 41 1.98 6.61 27.57
CA VAL A 41 1.68 6.29 26.15
C VAL A 41 1.47 4.79 25.95
N ALA A 42 2.33 3.94 26.53
CA ALA A 42 2.19 2.49 26.41
C ALA A 42 0.87 1.96 27.00
N MET A 43 0.44 2.52 28.15
CA MET A 43 -0.85 2.21 28.75
C MET A 43 -2.01 2.64 27.86
N LEU A 44 -2.00 3.87 27.36
CA LEU A 44 -3.03 4.39 26.46
C LEU A 44 -3.13 3.59 25.16
N LEU A 45 -2.00 3.19 24.56
CA LEU A 45 -1.96 2.31 23.39
C LEU A 45 -2.56 0.92 23.69
N SER A 46 -2.29 0.37 24.87
CA SER A 46 -2.84 -0.92 25.27
C SER A 46 -4.36 -0.86 25.37
N ILE A 47 -4.91 0.19 25.97
CA ILE A 47 -6.36 0.43 26.03
C ILE A 47 -6.95 0.58 24.63
N LYS A 48 -6.32 1.40 23.77
CA LYS A 48 -6.74 1.58 22.37
C LYS A 48 -6.82 0.25 21.62
N ASN A 49 -5.82 -0.61 21.78
CA ASN A 49 -5.78 -1.91 21.13
C ASN A 49 -6.87 -2.86 21.62
N VAL A 50 -7.18 -2.86 22.93
CA VAL A 50 -8.28 -3.65 23.49
C VAL A 50 -9.60 -3.21 22.89
N VAL A 51 -9.84 -1.88 22.84
CA VAL A 51 -11.07 -1.33 22.26
C VAL A 51 -11.15 -1.65 20.77
N GLN A 52 -10.09 -1.45 19.99
CA GLN A 52 -10.08 -1.75 18.56
C GLN A 52 -10.38 -3.22 18.24
N LYS A 53 -9.88 -4.16 19.06
CA LYS A 53 -10.20 -5.59 18.90
C LYS A 53 -11.65 -5.93 19.23
N SER A 54 -12.32 -5.09 20.03
CA SER A 54 -13.74 -5.27 20.39
C SER A 54 -14.71 -4.61 19.40
N VAL A 55 -14.22 -3.73 18.52
CA VAL A 55 -15.02 -3.12 17.45
C VAL A 55 -15.16 -4.15 16.32
N GLN A 56 -16.40 -4.32 15.83
CA GLN A 56 -16.83 -5.35 14.89
C GLN A 56 -15.98 -5.46 13.62
N GLU A 57 -16.00 -6.65 13.03
CA GLU A 57 -15.38 -6.98 11.75
C GLU A 57 -15.82 -5.99 10.66
N VAL A 58 -14.86 -5.61 9.82
CA VAL A 58 -15.11 -4.76 8.65
C VAL A 58 -16.09 -5.51 7.74
N PRO A 59 -17.20 -4.86 7.31
CA PRO A 59 -18.14 -5.47 6.37
C PRO A 59 -17.45 -6.07 5.14
N ASP A 60 -17.89 -7.26 4.71
CA ASP A 60 -17.27 -8.04 3.62
C ASP A 60 -17.22 -7.27 2.29
N ASP A 61 -18.20 -6.42 2.02
CA ASP A 61 -18.25 -5.54 0.85
C ASP A 61 -17.13 -4.49 0.84
N ILE A 62 -16.75 -3.98 2.03
CA ILE A 62 -15.60 -3.07 2.17
C ILE A 62 -14.29 -3.82 2.01
N LEU A 63 -14.14 -5.02 2.59
CA LEU A 63 -12.93 -5.83 2.45
C LEU A 63 -12.67 -6.25 1.00
N SER A 64 -13.73 -6.67 0.31
CA SER A 64 -13.64 -7.14 -1.08
C SER A 64 -13.34 -6.01 -2.08
N SER A 65 -13.85 -4.80 -1.83
CA SER A 65 -13.61 -3.63 -2.70
C SER A 65 -12.36 -2.81 -2.34
N ALA A 66 -11.73 -3.06 -1.19
CA ALA A 66 -10.55 -2.29 -0.75
C ALA A 66 -9.38 -2.36 -1.74
N PHE A 67 -9.18 -3.51 -2.38
CA PHE A 67 -8.10 -3.71 -3.35
C PHE A 67 -8.40 -3.07 -4.71
N ASP A 68 -9.67 -2.84 -5.04
CA ASP A 68 -10.07 -2.17 -6.28
C ASP A 68 -9.68 -0.69 -6.29
N MET A 69 -9.52 -0.08 -5.09
CA MET A 69 -9.09 1.31 -4.93
C MET A 69 -7.57 1.50 -5.02
N ILE A 70 -6.79 0.41 -5.04
CA ILE A 70 -5.35 0.50 -5.28
C ILE A 70 -5.15 0.72 -6.77
N VAL A 71 -5.15 1.99 -7.19
CA VAL A 71 -4.83 2.36 -8.58
C VAL A 71 -3.42 1.90 -8.86
N VAL A 72 -3.31 0.88 -9.70
CA VAL A 72 -2.04 0.31 -10.12
C VAL A 72 -1.43 1.21 -11.19
N GLU A 73 -0.91 2.37 -10.80
CA GLU A 73 -0.31 3.31 -11.76
C GLU A 73 0.97 2.75 -12.42
N GLU A 74 1.54 1.65 -11.92
CA GLU A 74 2.84 1.13 -12.39
C GLU A 74 2.83 -0.21 -13.15
N LYS A 75 1.72 -0.97 -13.24
CA LYS A 75 1.73 -2.30 -13.89
C LYS A 75 1.45 -2.32 -15.39
N ALA A 76 1.08 -1.18 -16.00
CA ALA A 76 0.91 -1.11 -17.45
C ALA A 76 2.21 -1.47 -18.18
N SER A 77 3.37 -1.06 -17.63
CA SER A 77 4.68 -1.24 -18.25
C SER A 77 5.13 -2.70 -18.41
N TYR A 78 4.85 -3.57 -17.43
CA TYR A 78 5.36 -4.95 -17.45
C TYR A 78 4.52 -5.87 -18.35
N PHE A 79 3.19 -5.72 -18.30
CA PHE A 79 2.29 -6.53 -19.11
C PHE A 79 2.39 -6.20 -20.60
N ASP A 80 2.60 -4.94 -20.96
CA ASP A 80 2.82 -4.52 -22.35
C ASP A 80 4.06 -5.19 -22.97
N TYR A 81 5.15 -5.27 -22.21
CA TYR A 81 6.38 -5.92 -22.67
C TYR A 81 6.18 -7.41 -22.99
N CYS A 82 5.47 -8.14 -22.11
CA CYS A 82 5.17 -9.55 -22.35
C CYS A 82 4.24 -9.75 -23.56
N PHE A 83 3.28 -8.84 -23.76
CA PHE A 83 2.36 -8.92 -24.90
C PHE A 83 3.09 -8.69 -26.24
N ASP A 84 4.01 -7.73 -26.29
CA ASP A 84 4.82 -7.45 -27.48
C ASP A 84 5.73 -8.62 -27.88
N ALA A 85 6.31 -9.31 -26.89
CA ALA A 85 7.11 -10.51 -27.14
C ALA A 85 6.27 -11.62 -27.78
N ILE A 86 5.06 -11.87 -27.26
CA ILE A 86 4.14 -12.89 -27.80
C ILE A 86 3.67 -12.51 -29.21
N LYS A 87 3.38 -11.22 -29.45
CA LYS A 87 2.99 -10.70 -30.77
C LYS A 87 4.09 -10.91 -31.82
N THR A 88 5.34 -10.63 -31.47
CA THR A 88 6.49 -10.80 -32.37
C THR A 88 6.70 -12.25 -32.80
N VAL A 89 6.54 -13.19 -31.86
CA VAL A 89 6.62 -14.63 -32.16
C VAL A 89 5.48 -15.03 -33.10
N LYS A 90 4.24 -14.60 -32.82
CA LYS A 90 3.07 -14.88 -33.66
C LYS A 90 3.25 -14.36 -35.09
N ASP A 91 3.77 -13.15 -35.24
CA ASP A 91 4.01 -12.53 -36.55
C ASP A 91 5.07 -13.30 -37.35
N SER A 92 6.12 -13.77 -36.68
CA SER A 92 7.16 -14.62 -37.28
C SER A 92 6.59 -15.92 -37.83
N PHE A 93 5.76 -16.61 -37.05
CA PHE A 93 5.06 -17.83 -37.49
C PHE A 93 4.08 -17.56 -38.64
N SER A 94 3.39 -16.42 -38.63
CA SER A 94 2.49 -15.99 -39.71
C SER A 94 3.23 -15.83 -41.04
N ILE A 95 4.41 -15.21 -41.01
CA ILE A 95 5.26 -15.04 -42.20
C ILE A 95 5.70 -16.40 -42.73
N VAL A 96 6.25 -17.27 -41.86
CA VAL A 96 6.68 -18.62 -42.25
C VAL A 96 5.53 -19.40 -42.89
N ARG A 97 4.34 -19.35 -42.30
CA ARG A 97 3.15 -20.02 -42.84
C ARG A 97 2.78 -19.51 -44.24
N LYS A 98 2.81 -18.18 -44.45
CA LYS A 98 2.50 -17.57 -45.75
C LYS A 98 3.54 -17.92 -46.80
N THR A 99 4.83 -17.91 -46.44
CA THR A 99 5.92 -18.28 -47.35
C THR A 99 5.84 -19.75 -47.76
N ILE A 100 5.55 -20.65 -46.82
CA ILE A 100 5.33 -22.07 -47.12
C ILE A 100 4.12 -22.24 -48.04
N GLY A 101 2.99 -21.59 -47.73
CA GLY A 101 1.79 -21.62 -48.58
C GLY A 101 2.08 -21.18 -50.02
N PHE A 102 2.76 -20.03 -50.17
CA PHE A 102 3.17 -19.53 -51.49
C PHE A 102 4.08 -20.51 -52.25
N ALA A 103 5.04 -21.13 -51.56
CA ALA A 103 5.95 -22.11 -52.16
C ALA A 103 5.21 -23.37 -52.63
N PHE A 104 4.23 -23.85 -51.86
CA PHE A 104 3.37 -24.96 -52.29
C PHE A 104 2.50 -24.57 -53.48
N ASP A 105 1.89 -23.39 -53.47
CA ASP A 105 1.04 -22.90 -54.56
C ASP A 105 1.80 -22.75 -55.89
N THR A 106 3.10 -22.40 -55.84
CA THR A 106 3.97 -22.27 -57.04
C THR A 106 4.54 -23.59 -57.55
N ILE A 107 4.56 -24.66 -56.74
CA ILE A 107 5.05 -26.00 -57.13
C ILE A 107 3.94 -26.85 -57.78
N THR A 108 2.67 -26.55 -57.50
CA THR A 108 1.49 -27.27 -58.04
C THR A 108 0.88 -26.69 -59.33
N VAL A 109 1.57 -25.77 -60.00
CA VAL A 109 1.19 -25.22 -61.33
C VAL A 109 2.11 -25.74 -62.42
#